data_AF-A0A7Y3D9B2-F1
#
_entry.id   AF-A0A7Y3D9B2-F1
#
_cell.length_a   1.000
_cell.length_b   1.000
_cell.length_c   1.000
_cell.angle_alpha   90.00
_cell.angle_beta   90.00
_cell.angle_gamma   90.00
#
_symmetry.space_group_name_H-M   'P 1'
#
loop_
_entity.id
_entity.type
_entity.pdbx_description
1 polymer ?
#
loop_
_entity_poly.entity_id
_entity_poly.type
_entity_poly.pdbx_seq_one_letter_code
_entity_poly.pdbx_strand_id
1 'polypeptide(L)'
;MYRDIPEELATLIEPIVQDHGLELLDAELIRGGGAWQLRVFVDTPEGDGRVSVEACAHVSREIGTQLDASDVIDRRYTLEVSSPGL
;
A
#
# COMPACT_ATOMS: atom_id res chain seq x y z
N MET A 1 -7.09 4.41 -11.45
CA MET A 1 -6.29 5.65 -11.64
C MET A 1 -5.88 6.08 -10.26
N TYR A 2 -4.67 5.68 -9.85
CA TYR A 2 -4.14 5.89 -8.50
C TYR A 2 -4.10 7.39 -8.22
N ARG A 3 -4.79 7.83 -7.16
CA ARG A 3 -4.95 9.25 -6.87
C ARG A 3 -3.84 9.63 -5.89
N ASP A 4 -2.80 10.29 -6.43
CA ASP A 4 -1.71 10.90 -5.66
C ASP A 4 -0.63 9.95 -5.08
N ILE A 5 -0.20 8.94 -5.85
CA ILE A 5 1.11 8.29 -5.64
C ILE A 5 2.04 8.40 -6.85
N PRO A 6 3.37 8.53 -6.62
CA PRO A 6 4.38 8.34 -7.65
C PRO A 6 4.25 6.98 -8.35
N GLU A 7 4.45 6.96 -9.66
CA GLU A 7 4.42 5.74 -10.50
C GLU A 7 5.42 4.68 -10.02
N GLU A 8 6.55 5.11 -9.46
CA GLU A 8 7.57 4.25 -8.86
C GLU A 8 7.03 3.46 -7.65
N LEU A 9 6.21 4.11 -6.79
CA LEU A 9 5.58 3.42 -5.66
C LEU A 9 4.52 2.44 -6.14
N ALA A 10 3.72 2.81 -7.15
CA ALA A 10 2.73 1.90 -7.72
C ALA A 10 3.42 0.64 -8.28
N THR A 11 4.47 0.83 -9.07
CA THR A 11 5.25 -0.25 -9.70
C THR A 11 5.90 -1.17 -8.67
N LEU A 12 6.24 -0.67 -7.49
CA LEU A 12 6.77 -1.47 -6.39
C LEU A 12 5.68 -2.20 -5.60
N ILE A 13 4.57 -1.53 -5.31
CA ILE A 13 3.50 -2.04 -4.45
C ILE A 13 2.61 -3.06 -5.18
N GLU A 14 2.26 -2.77 -6.42
CA GLU A 14 1.32 -3.59 -7.21
C GLU A 14 1.72 -5.07 -7.32
N PRO A 15 2.98 -5.45 -7.68
CA PRO A 15 3.37 -6.86 -7.72
C PRO A 15 3.31 -7.53 -6.34
N ILE A 16 3.63 -6.80 -5.27
CA ILE A 16 3.53 -7.34 -3.90
C ILE A 16 2.07 -7.67 -3.58
N VAL A 17 1.15 -6.73 -3.83
CA VAL A 17 -0.28 -6.94 -3.56
C VAL A 17 -0.82 -8.13 -4.38
N GLN A 18 -0.41 -8.25 -5.65
CA GLN A 18 -0.77 -9.36 -6.53
C GLN A 18 -0.23 -10.71 -6.07
N ASP A 19 1.00 -10.78 -5.57
CA ASP A 19 1.60 -12.01 -5.02
C ASP A 19 0.84 -12.51 -3.77
N HIS A 20 0.18 -11.62 -3.05
CA HIS A 20 -0.72 -11.95 -1.93
C HIS A 20 -2.17 -12.26 -2.37
N GLY A 21 -2.43 -12.32 -3.68
CA GLY A 21 -3.76 -12.61 -4.23
C GLY A 21 -4.77 -11.48 -4.06
N LEU A 22 -4.28 -10.24 -3.95
CA LEU A 22 -5.09 -9.03 -3.84
C LEU A 22 -4.86 -8.12 -5.06
N GLU A 23 -5.68 -7.09 -5.19
CA GLU A 23 -5.52 -6.01 -6.16
C GLU A 23 -5.30 -4.67 -5.45
N LEU A 24 -4.41 -3.86 -6.03
CA LEU A 24 -4.18 -2.49 -5.59
C LEU A 24 -5.31 -1.61 -6.14
N LEU A 25 -6.20 -1.13 -5.27
CA LEU A 25 -7.28 -0.24 -5.67
C LEU A 25 -6.81 1.21 -5.78
N ASP A 26 -6.11 1.67 -4.76
CA ASP A 26 -5.62 3.04 -4.68
C ASP A 26 -4.42 3.11 -3.74
N ALA A 27 -3.62 4.15 -3.87
CA ALA A 27 -2.63 4.48 -2.87
C ALA A 27 -2.41 6.00 -2.86
N GLU A 28 -2.12 6.53 -1.68
CA GLU A 28 -2.02 7.96 -1.43
C GLU A 28 -0.79 8.26 -0.56
N LEU A 29 0.07 9.17 -1.01
CA LEU A 29 1.20 9.67 -0.22
C LEU A 29 0.92 11.07 0.33
N ILE A 30 0.48 11.12 1.59
CA ILE A 30 0.16 12.36 2.29
C ILE A 30 1.44 12.96 2.86
N ARG A 31 1.82 14.12 2.32
CA ARG A 31 3.02 14.87 2.73
C ARG A 31 2.61 16.00 3.67
N GLY A 32 2.99 15.90 4.94
CA GLY A 32 2.73 16.92 5.97
C GLY A 32 4.02 17.51 6.56
N GLY A 33 3.87 18.49 7.47
CA GLY A 33 5.00 19.08 8.22
C GLY A 33 5.66 18.12 9.22
N GLY A 34 5.05 16.95 9.47
CA GLY A 34 5.57 15.87 10.32
C GLY A 34 6.02 14.64 9.53
N ALA A 35 5.77 13.45 10.07
CA ALA A 35 5.98 12.20 9.34
C ALA A 35 5.02 12.12 8.15
N TRP A 36 5.49 11.56 7.04
CA TRP A 36 4.65 11.29 5.87
C TRP A 36 3.73 10.11 6.17
N GLN A 37 2.63 10.00 5.43
CA GLN A 37 1.72 8.86 5.55
C GLN A 37 1.51 8.26 4.17
N LEU A 38 1.82 6.97 4.02
CA LEU A 38 1.51 6.20 2.82
C LEU A 38 0.31 5.31 3.13
N ARG A 39 -0.79 5.55 2.44
CA ARG A 39 -2.01 4.76 2.56
C ARG A 39 -2.16 3.91 1.32
N VAL A 40 -2.37 2.62 1.50
CA VAL A 40 -2.53 1.65 0.41
C VAL A 40 -3.89 0.99 0.60
N PHE A 41 -4.72 1.09 -0.43
CA PHE A 41 -6.04 0.49 -0.48
C PHE A 41 -5.99 -0.74 -1.35
N VAL A 42 -6.36 -1.88 -0.76
CA VAL A 42 -6.34 -3.19 -1.43
C VAL A 42 -7.71 -3.84 -1.38
N ASP A 43 -7.98 -4.72 -2.33
CA ASP A 43 -9.18 -5.56 -2.33
C ASP A 43 -8.89 -6.94 -2.91
N THR A 44 -9.86 -7.83 -2.85
CA THR A 44 -9.83 -9.08 -3.62
C THR A 44 -10.01 -8.78 -5.11
N PRO A 45 -9.49 -9.62 -6.02
CA PRO A 45 -9.74 -9.48 -7.46
C PRO A 45 -11.24 -9.54 -7.83
N GLU A 46 -12.05 -10.17 -6.99
CA GLU A 46 -13.51 -10.18 -7.11
C GLU A 46 -14.16 -8.83 -6.71
N GLY A 47 -13.42 -7.94 -6.04
CA GLY A 47 -13.90 -6.62 -5.59
C GLY A 47 -14.99 -6.70 -4.54
N ASP A 48 -14.98 -7.74 -3.70
CA ASP A 48 -16.05 -8.02 -2.74
C ASP A 48 -15.80 -7.42 -1.34
N GLY A 49 -14.69 -6.69 -1.17
CA GLY A 49 -14.29 -6.05 0.07
C GLY A 49 -13.79 -7.01 1.15
N ARG A 50 -13.73 -8.33 0.87
CA ARG A 50 -13.42 -9.37 1.87
C ARG A 50 -11.93 -9.60 2.04
N VAL A 51 -11.21 -8.54 2.40
CA VAL A 51 -9.80 -8.66 2.81
C VAL A 51 -9.74 -8.88 4.32
N SER A 52 -8.98 -9.88 4.77
CA SER A 52 -8.79 -10.11 6.20
C SER A 52 -7.75 -9.16 6.79
N VAL A 53 -7.87 -8.84 8.09
CA VAL A 53 -6.87 -8.04 8.82
C VAL A 53 -5.47 -8.68 8.75
N GLU A 54 -5.41 -10.02 8.76
CA GLU A 54 -4.15 -10.76 8.62
C GLU A 54 -3.51 -10.56 7.25
N ALA A 55 -4.29 -10.56 6.17
CA ALA A 55 -3.81 -10.27 4.83
C ALA A 55 -3.28 -8.84 4.72
N CYS A 56 -4.02 -7.85 5.25
CA CYS A 56 -3.54 -6.46 5.33
C CYS A 56 -2.22 -6.36 6.11
N ALA A 57 -2.09 -7.08 7.23
CA ALA A 57 -0.88 -7.07 8.04
C ALA A 57 0.32 -7.71 7.33
N HIS A 58 0.12 -8.79 6.56
CA HIS A 58 1.16 -9.42 5.76
C HIS A 58 1.65 -8.50 4.65
N VAL A 59 0.72 -7.97 3.86
CA VAL A 59 1.01 -7.04 2.76
C VAL A 59 1.68 -5.77 3.29
N SER A 60 1.22 -5.22 4.41
CA SER A 60 1.84 -4.05 5.04
C SER A 60 3.31 -4.30 5.40
N ARG A 61 3.64 -5.46 5.97
CA ARG A 61 5.03 -5.79 6.32
C ARG A 61 5.92 -5.92 5.10
N GLU A 62 5.42 -6.53 4.03
CA GLU A 62 6.19 -6.76 2.81
C GLU A 62 6.42 -5.48 2.01
N ILE A 63 5.37 -4.67 1.85
CA ILE A 63 5.50 -3.32 1.27
C ILE A 63 6.52 -2.51 2.05
N GLY A 64 6.42 -2.44 3.38
CA GLY A 64 7.37 -1.70 4.21
C GLY A 64 8.81 -2.18 4.02
N THR A 65 9.02 -3.51 3.98
CA THR A 65 10.34 -4.09 3.75
C THR A 65 10.92 -3.66 2.40
N GLN A 66 10.12 -3.66 1.34
CA GLN A 66 10.59 -3.27 0.01
C GLN A 66 10.79 -1.77 -0.17
N LEU A 67 9.96 -0.94 0.47
CA LEU A 67 10.15 0.51 0.49
C LEU A 67 11.46 0.86 1.20
N ASP A 68 11.74 0.21 2.33
CA ASP A 68 12.98 0.42 3.09
C ASP A 68 14.22 -0.07 2.31
N ALA A 69 14.09 -1.14 1.51
CA ALA A 69 15.18 -1.67 0.68
C ALA A 69 15.46 -0.83 -0.58
N SER A 70 14.44 -0.16 -1.13
CA SER A 70 14.54 0.64 -2.35
C SER A 70 14.87 2.12 -2.10
N ASP A 71 14.85 2.56 -0.83
CA ASP A 71 15.17 3.93 -0.40
C ASP A 71 14.36 5.01 -1.17
N VAL A 72 13.12 4.66 -1.57
CA VAL A 72 12.23 5.53 -2.37
C VAL A 72 11.59 6.64 -1.55
N ILE A 73 11.60 6.55 -0.21
CA ILE A 73 11.05 7.56 0.69
C ILE A 73 12.13 8.03 1.67
N ASP A 74 12.78 9.16 1.34
CA ASP A 74 13.88 9.76 2.13
C ASP A 74 13.47 10.34 3.51
N ARG A 75 12.23 10.12 3.96
CA ARG A 75 11.68 10.70 5.19
C ARG A 75 10.95 9.65 6.01
N ARG A 76 10.88 9.89 7.32
CA ARG A 76 10.04 9.07 8.21
C ARG A 76 8.60 9.09 7.73
N TYR A 77 8.02 7.91 7.61
CA TYR A 77 6.65 7.73 7.20
C TYR A 77 5.95 6.67 8.07
N THR A 78 4.63 6.69 8.04
CA THR A 78 3.78 5.59 8.53
C THR A 78 3.12 4.94 7.32
N LEU A 79 3.15 3.61 7.26
CA LEU A 79 2.43 2.81 6.27
C LEU A 79 1.12 2.30 6.84
N GLU A 80 0.03 2.51 6.11
CA GLU A 80 -1.30 1.98 6.40
C GLU A 80 -1.79 1.17 5.20
N VAL A 81 -2.22 -0.08 5.43
CA VAL A 81 -2.86 -0.93 4.42
C VAL A 81 -4.27 -1.24 4.89
N SER A 82 -5.26 -0.89 4.07
CA SER A 82 -6.68 -0.99 4.40
C SER A 82 -7.47 -1.53 3.21
N SER A 83 -8.62 -2.16 3.47
CA SER A 83 -9.60 -2.46 2.43
C SER A 83 -10.84 -1.57 2.58
N PRO A 84 -11.53 -1.19 1.50
CA PRO A 84 -12.70 -0.30 1.58
C PRO A 84 -13.91 -0.95 2.28
N GLY A 85 -13.94 -2.28 2.37
CA GLY A 85 -15.07 -3.06 2.89
C GLY A 85 -14.93 -3.55 4.34
N LEU A 86 -13.85 -3.17 5.04
CA LEU A 86 -13.62 -3.54 6.44
C LEU A 86 -14.41 -2.68 7.44
#